data_AF-A0A2M7PK49-F1
#
_entry.id   AF-A0A2M7PK49-F1
#
_cell.length_a   1.000
_cell.length_b   1.000
_cell.length_c   1.000
_cell.angle_alpha   90.00
_cell.angle_beta   90.00
_cell.angle_gamma   90.00
#
_symmetry.space_group_name_H-M   'P 1'
#
loop_
_entity.id
_entity.type
_entity.pdbx_description
1 polymer ?
#
loop_
_entity_poly.entity_id
_entity_poly.type
_entity_poly.pdbx_seq_one_letter_code
_entity_poly.pdbx_strand_id
1 'polypeptide(L)' 'MAKFEIIMPKLGESIIEATITRWVKNVGESVEEDDSLVEIAT' A
#
# COMPACT_ATOMS: atom_id res chain seq x y z
N MET A 1 -18.60 10.28 1.71
CA MET A 1 -17.73 9.11 1.44
C MET A 1 -16.37 9.44 2.03
N ALA A 2 -15.93 8.69 3.04
CA ALA A 2 -14.60 8.89 3.61
C ALA A 2 -13.57 8.42 2.59
N LYS A 3 -12.62 9.29 2.22
CA LYS A 3 -11.48 8.95 1.37
C LYS A 3 -10.32 8.70 2.32
N PHE A 4 -9.78 7.49 2.32
CA PHE A 4 -8.62 7.15 3.13
C PHE A 4 -7.39 7.22 2.24
N GLU A 5 -6.47 8.12 2.54
CA GLU A 5 -5.22 8.28 1.79
C GLU A 5 -4.16 7.39 2.42
N ILE A 6 -3.73 6.37 1.68
CA ILE A 6 -2.63 5.50 2.10
C ILE A 6 -1.34 6.16 1.65
N ILE A 7 -0.63 6.75 2.61
CA ILE A 7 0.67 7.36 2.35
C ILE A 7 1.71 6.27 2.50
N MET A 8 2.52 6.08 1.45
CA MET A 8 3.62 5.13 1.49
C MET A 8 4.61 5.55 2.59
N PRO A 9 4.90 4.66 3.57
CA PRO A 9 5.85 4.97 4.63
C PRO A 9 7.26 5.03 4.05
N LYS A 10 8.14 5.78 4.72
CA LYS A 10 9.57 5.78 4.37
C LYS A 10 10.12 4.37 4.58
N LEU A 11 10.50 3.68 3.50
CA LEU A 11 10.97 2.30 3.54
C LEU A 11 12.40 2.15 4.12
N GLY A 12 13.12 3.26 4.26
CA GLY A 12 14.43 3.33 4.91
C GLY A 12 15.13 4.63 4.54
N GLU A 13 16.17 5.02 5.27
CA GLU A 13 16.92 6.26 4.98
C GLU A 13 17.54 6.28 3.58
N SER A 14 17.68 5.13 2.93
CA SER A 14 18.25 4.96 1.58
C SER A 14 17.30 4.36 0.54
N ILE A 15 16.05 4.04 0.91
CA ILE A 15 15.04 3.53 -0.03
C ILE A 15 14.13 4.68 -0.42
N ILE A 16 14.39 5.24 -1.59
CA ILE A 16 13.72 6.45 -2.10
C ILE A 16 12.52 6.09 -2.98
N GLU A 17 12.60 4.96 -3.67
CA GLU A 17 11.58 4.46 -4.58
C GLU A 17 11.41 2.97 -4.34
N ALA A 18 10.17 2.50 -4.38
CA ALA A 18 9.89 1.09 -4.40
C ALA A 18 8.75 0.84 -5.40
N THR A 19 8.87 -0.27 -6.11
CA THR A 19 7.98 -0.61 -7.21
C THR A 19 6.81 -1.40 -6.68
N ILE A 20 5.59 -0.94 -6.97
CA ILE A 20 4.38 -1.70 -6.70
C ILE A 20 4.39 -2.92 -7.63
N THR A 21 4.62 -4.11 -7.07
CA THR A 21 4.63 -5.35 -7.84
C THR A 21 3.20 -5.82 -8.08
N ARG A 22 2.33 -5.66 -7.09
CA ARG A 22 0.95 -6.15 -7.16
C ARG A 22 0.02 -5.44 -6.20
N TRP A 23 -1.20 -5.18 -6.69
CA TRP A 23 -2.33 -4.84 -5.85
C TRP A 23 -2.99 -6.12 -5.35
N VAL A 24 -3.05 -6.28 -4.03
CA VAL A 24 -3.70 -7.43 -3.39
C VAL A 24 -5.20 -7.17 -3.29
N LYS A 25 -5.59 -5.91 -3.01
CA LYS A 25 -6.98 -5.47 -2.93
C LYS A 25 -7.44 -4.67 -4.15
N ASN A 26 -8.71 -4.85 -4.50
CA ASN A 26 -9.35 -4.13 -5.60
C ASN A 26 -10.23 -2.97 -5.11
N VAL A 27 -10.52 -2.03 -6.01
CA VAL A 27 -11.41 -0.91 -5.73
C VAL A 27 -12.82 -1.44 -5.43
N GLY A 28 -13.33 -1.11 -4.25
CA GLY A 28 -14.66 -1.53 -3.80
C GLY A 28 -14.67 -2.77 -2.89
N GLU A 29 -13.53 -3.41 -2.65
CA GLU A 29 -13.42 -4.41 -1.59
C GLU A 29 -13.43 -3.77 -0.20
N SER A 30 -13.98 -4.50 0.77
CA SER A 30 -13.81 -4.19 2.19
C SER A 30 -12.37 -4.50 2.62
N VAL A 31 -11.79 -3.58 3.39
CA VAL A 31 -10.47 -3.71 4.01
C VAL A 31 -10.69 -3.89 5.52
N GLU A 32 -10.04 -4.89 6.10
CA GLU A 32 -10.05 -5.15 7.54
C GLU A 32 -8.71 -4.77 8.18
N GLU A 33 -8.66 -4.73 9.51
CA GLU A 33 -7.40 -4.53 10.23
C GLU A 33 -6.46 -5.71 9.92
N ASP A 34 -5.16 -5.43 9.81
CA ASP A 34 -4.11 -6.38 9.38
C ASP A 34 -4.19 -6.88 7.92
N ASP A 35 -5.13 -6.37 7.11
CA ASP A 35 -5.28 -6.81 5.73
C ASP A 35 -4.22 -6.19 4.80
N SER A 36 -3.63 -7.00 3.92
CA SER A 36 -2.58 -6.55 3.00
C SER A 36 -3.19 -5.90 1.77
N LEU A 37 -2.82 -4.66 1.48
CA LEU A 37 -3.40 -3.89 0.37
C LEU A 37 -2.57 -3.94 -0.91
N VAL A 38 -1.25 -3.84 -0.76
CA VAL A 38 -0.30 -3.69 -1.86
C VAL A 38 1.00 -4.39 -1.50
N GLU A 39 1.56 -5.10 -2.47
CA GLU A 39 2.90 -5.65 -2.41
C GLU A 39 3.87 -4.70 -3.11
N ILE A 40 4.96 -4.40 -2.44
CA ILE A 40 5.98 -3.47 -2.92
C ILE A 40 7.34 -4.16 -2.82
N ALA A 41 8.12 -4.09 -3.90
CA ALA A 41 9.51 -4.54 -3.94
C ALA A 41 10.45 -3.33 -4.09
N THR A 42 11.63 -3.42 -3.52
CA THR A 42 12.69 -2.41 -3.69
C THR A 42 13.45 -2.61 -4.99
#